data_AF-A0A951TLP6-F1
#
_entry.id   AF-A0A951TLP6-F1
#
_cell.length_a   1.000
_cell.length_b   1.000
_cell.length_c   1.000
_cell.angle_alpha   90.00
_cell.angle_beta   90.00
_cell.angle_gamma   90.00
#
_symmetry.space_group_name_H-M   'P 1'
#
loop_
_entity.id
_entity.type
_entity.pdbx_description
1 polymer ?
#
loop_
_entity_poly.entity_id
_entity_poly.type
_entity_poly.pdbx_seq_one_letter_code
_entity_poly.pdbx_strand_id
1 'polypeptide(L)'
;MTPPAAAPTPPRRPDRRAARPYRPPADDKPRRAAYDVLLAVRERQAYANLVLPGLLRERGISGRDAALATELAYGALRGQGLYDAVLQACVDRPLAQVDPPVLDVLRLGAHQLLRTRIPPHAAVSATVDLARRVVSAGPVAFVNAVLRKV
;
A
#
# COMPACT_ATOMS: atom_id res chain seq x y z
N MET A 1 -36.84 43.53 -43.86
CA MET A 1 -35.63 42.67 -43.95
C MET A 1 -35.29 42.20 -42.55
N THR A 2 -35.68 40.98 -42.22
CA THR A 2 -35.46 40.33 -40.91
C THR A 2 -34.11 39.60 -40.98
N PRO A 3 -33.18 39.77 -40.02
CA PRO A 3 -31.92 39.04 -40.05
C PRO A 3 -32.14 37.55 -39.72
N PRO A 4 -31.33 36.63 -40.28
CA PRO A 4 -31.46 35.20 -40.04
C PRO A 4 -30.92 34.81 -38.65
N ALA A 5 -31.60 33.86 -38.02
CA ALA A 5 -31.27 33.31 -36.72
C ALA A 5 -29.89 32.60 -36.73
N ALA A 6 -29.06 32.91 -35.73
CA ALA A 6 -27.76 32.29 -35.52
C ALA A 6 -27.91 30.83 -35.05
N ALA A 7 -27.16 29.92 -35.67
CA ALA A 7 -27.13 28.50 -35.33
C ALA A 7 -26.45 28.26 -33.96
N PRO A 8 -26.84 27.21 -33.20
CA PRO A 8 -26.26 26.92 -31.89
C PRO A 8 -24.85 26.34 -32.00
N THR A 9 -23.94 26.87 -31.17
CA THR A 9 -22.55 26.41 -31.03
C THR A 9 -22.51 25.00 -30.42
N PRO A 10 -21.69 24.06 -30.94
CA PRO A 10 -21.61 22.71 -30.38
C PRO A 10 -20.92 22.71 -29.00
N PRO A 11 -21.26 21.78 -28.09
CA PRO A 11 -20.66 21.73 -26.76
C PRO A 11 -19.18 21.34 -26.84
N ARG A 12 -18.36 22.15 -26.16
CA ARG A 12 -16.91 21.97 -26.02
C ARG A 12 -16.66 20.69 -25.21
N ARG A 13 -16.14 19.63 -25.84
CA ARG A 13 -15.73 18.39 -25.15
C ARG A 13 -14.69 18.74 -24.08
N PRO A 14 -14.81 18.20 -22.85
CA PRO A 14 -13.81 18.47 -21.82
C PRO A 14 -12.47 17.88 -22.27
N ASP A 15 -11.45 18.73 -22.22
CA ASP A 15 -10.05 18.40 -22.45
C ASP A 15 -9.65 17.27 -21.49
N ARG A 16 -9.60 16.03 -22.00
CA ARG A 16 -9.01 14.88 -21.32
C ARG A 16 -7.52 15.16 -21.25
N ARG A 17 -7.10 15.96 -20.26
CA ARG A 17 -5.71 16.02 -19.81
C ARG A 17 -5.29 14.58 -19.54
N ALA A 18 -4.51 14.01 -20.44
CA ALA A 18 -3.98 12.67 -20.32
C ALA A 18 -3.34 12.56 -18.93
N ALA A 19 -3.89 11.69 -18.10
CA ALA A 19 -3.34 11.41 -16.78
C ALA A 19 -1.86 11.06 -16.99
N ARG A 20 -0.95 11.85 -16.41
CA ARG A 20 0.49 11.56 -16.47
C ARG A 20 0.67 10.10 -16.04
N PRO A 21 1.40 9.27 -16.80
CA PRO A 21 1.64 7.89 -16.41
C PRO A 21 2.27 7.90 -15.01
N TYR A 22 1.65 7.18 -14.09
CA TYR A 22 2.15 7.03 -12.73
C TYR A 22 3.57 6.45 -12.81
N ARG A 23 4.56 7.26 -12.45
CA ARG A 23 5.94 6.83 -12.31
C ARG A 23 6.08 6.38 -10.85
N PRO A 24 6.12 5.07 -10.57
CA PRO A 24 6.32 4.62 -9.20
C PRO A 24 7.61 5.26 -8.67
N PRO A 25 7.64 5.74 -7.42
CA PRO A 25 8.85 6.26 -6.81
C PRO A 25 10.00 5.26 -6.98
N ALA A 26 11.23 5.78 -7.06
CA ALA A 26 12.44 4.99 -6.85
C ALA A 26 12.23 4.13 -5.60
N ASP A 27 12.66 2.85 -5.67
CA ASP A 27 12.40 1.77 -4.71
C ASP A 27 12.02 2.26 -3.30
N ASP A 28 10.78 2.00 -2.86
CA ASP A 28 10.26 2.43 -1.55
C ASP A 28 10.92 1.60 -0.44
N LYS A 29 12.16 1.95 -0.14
CA LYS A 29 13.02 1.27 0.82
C LYS A 29 12.37 1.17 2.20
N PRO A 30 11.67 2.20 2.74
CA PRO A 30 11.02 2.10 4.03
C PRO A 30 9.95 1.00 4.09
N ARG A 31 9.01 0.99 3.13
CA ARG A 31 7.94 -0.02 3.10
C ARG A 31 8.48 -1.41 2.81
N ARG A 32 9.51 -1.50 1.95
CA ARG A 32 10.18 -2.77 1.67
C ARG A 32 10.90 -3.33 2.90
N ALA A 33 11.62 -2.49 3.64
CA ALA A 33 12.27 -2.90 4.89
C ALA A 33 11.24 -3.37 5.93
N ALA A 34 10.13 -2.66 6.08
CA ALA A 34 9.07 -3.07 7.00
C ALA A 34 8.45 -4.42 6.60
N TYR A 35 8.15 -4.63 5.32
CA TYR A 35 7.68 -5.94 4.82
C TYR A 35 8.68 -7.06 5.10
N ASP A 36 9.97 -6.84 4.85
CA ASP A 36 10.99 -7.88 5.08
C ASP A 36 11.16 -8.20 6.57
N VAL A 37 10.85 -7.26 7.48
CA VAL A 37 10.75 -7.53 8.92
C VAL A 37 9.56 -8.44 9.24
N LEU A 38 8.38 -8.16 8.70
CA LEU A 38 7.19 -9.01 8.89
C LEU A 38 7.46 -10.43 8.38
N LEU A 39 8.05 -10.54 7.19
CA LEU A 39 8.48 -11.80 6.60
C LEU A 39 9.46 -12.55 7.51
N ALA A 40 10.48 -11.87 8.05
CA ALA A 40 11.44 -12.46 8.96
C ALA A 40 10.81 -12.97 10.27
N VAL A 41 9.88 -12.19 10.84
CA VAL A 41 9.16 -12.57 12.06
C VAL A 41 8.30 -13.80 11.79
N ARG A 42 7.56 -13.80 10.68
CA ARG A 42 6.68 -14.91 10.28
C ARG A 42 7.47 -16.20 10.04
N GLU A 43 8.49 -16.15 9.18
CA GLU A 43 9.18 -17.35 8.70
C GLU A 43 10.26 -17.85 9.65
N ARG A 44 10.95 -16.94 10.34
CA ARG A 44 12.13 -17.27 11.16
C ARG A 44 11.90 -17.07 12.65
N GLN A 45 10.68 -16.68 13.07
CA GLN A 45 10.37 -16.32 14.46
C GLN A 45 11.37 -15.26 15.01
N ALA A 46 11.85 -14.40 14.11
CA ALA A 46 12.88 -13.44 14.45
C ALA A 46 12.30 -12.26 15.23
N TYR A 47 13.07 -11.73 16.18
CA TYR A 47 12.67 -10.54 16.91
C TYR A 47 12.82 -9.28 16.05
N ALA A 48 11.72 -8.55 15.83
CA ALA A 48 11.69 -7.38 14.95
C ALA A 48 12.70 -6.28 15.35
N ASN A 49 12.95 -6.10 16.65
CA ASN A 49 13.96 -5.18 17.18
C ASN A 49 15.40 -5.58 16.86
N LEU A 50 15.65 -6.85 16.53
CA LEU A 50 16.97 -7.31 16.08
C LEU A 50 17.10 -7.23 14.55
N VAL A 51 16.02 -7.51 13.82
CA VAL A 51 16.02 -7.54 12.35
C VAL A 51 16.07 -6.13 11.75
N LEU A 52 15.19 -5.23 12.21
CA LEU A 52 15.01 -3.93 11.57
C LEU A 52 16.30 -3.08 11.55
N PRO A 53 17.05 -2.91 12.67
CA PRO A 53 18.28 -2.10 12.65
C PRO A 53 19.35 -2.65 11.69
N GLY A 54 19.40 -3.96 11.49
CA GLY A 54 20.27 -4.60 10.50
C GLY A 54 19.90 -4.18 9.07
N LEU A 55 18.62 -4.35 8.71
CA LEU A 55 18.10 -3.99 7.39
C LEU A 55 18.24 -2.50 7.07
N LEU A 56 18.02 -1.62 8.07
CA LEU A 56 18.17 -0.18 7.88
C LEU A 56 19.63 0.19 7.55
N ARG A 57 20.60 -0.38 8.26
CA ARG A 57 22.03 -0.15 8.00
C ARG A 57 22.45 -0.71 6.64
N GLU A 58 22.08 -1.95 6.34
CA GLU A 58 22.41 -2.61 5.07
C GLU A 58 21.92 -1.83 3.85
N ARG A 59 20.73 -1.21 3.95
CA ARG A 59 20.08 -0.49 2.85
C ARG A 59 20.34 1.01 2.84
N GLY A 60 21.09 1.52 3.81
CA GLY A 60 21.37 2.94 4.01
C GLY A 60 20.12 3.77 4.29
N ILE A 61 19.12 3.20 4.96
CA ILE A 61 17.87 3.88 5.31
C ILE A 61 18.07 4.67 6.60
N SER A 62 17.88 5.99 6.55
CA SER A 62 18.15 6.89 7.68
C SER A 62 17.10 8.00 7.80
N GLY A 63 17.14 8.75 8.90
CA GLY A 63 16.27 9.91 9.12
C GLY A 63 14.78 9.57 9.07
N ARG A 64 14.01 10.35 8.27
CA ARG A 64 12.54 10.19 8.16
C ARG A 64 12.15 8.83 7.58
N ASP A 65 12.95 8.30 6.67
CA ASP A 65 12.70 7.01 6.03
C ASP A 65 12.90 5.85 7.02
N ALA A 66 13.90 5.96 7.89
CA ALA A 66 14.10 4.99 8.98
C ALA A 66 12.98 5.08 10.01
N ALA A 67 12.52 6.29 10.34
CA ALA A 67 11.37 6.48 11.22
C ALA A 67 10.09 5.86 10.63
N LEU A 68 9.85 6.06 9.32
CA LEU A 68 8.73 5.46 8.61
C LEU A 68 8.82 3.93 8.63
N ALA A 69 9.98 3.35 8.27
CA ALA A 69 10.18 1.91 8.31
C ALA A 69 9.92 1.32 9.71
N THR A 70 10.36 2.03 10.75
CA THR A 70 10.17 1.65 12.16
C THR A 70 8.71 1.66 12.56
N GLU A 71 8.00 2.76 12.25
CA GLU A 71 6.57 2.86 12.53
C GLU A 71 5.80 1.75 11.81
N LEU A 72 6.07 1.53 10.52
CA LEU A 72 5.35 0.52 9.75
C LEU A 72 5.63 -0.90 10.24
N ALA A 73 6.91 -1.25 10.52
CA ALA A 73 7.27 -2.58 10.95
C ALA A 73 6.68 -2.91 12.34
N TYR A 74 6.92 -2.05 13.32
CA TYR A 74 6.45 -2.29 14.69
C TYR A 74 4.96 -2.05 14.85
N GLY A 75 4.41 -1.06 14.15
CA GLY A 75 2.99 -0.76 14.14
C GLY A 75 2.16 -1.88 13.55
N ALA A 76 2.58 -2.43 12.40
CA ALA A 76 1.90 -3.56 11.77
C ALA A 76 1.92 -4.82 12.66
N LEU A 77 3.07 -5.16 13.25
CA LEU A 77 3.20 -6.31 14.16
C LEU A 77 2.38 -6.12 15.45
N ARG A 78 2.43 -4.93 16.06
CA ARG A 78 1.69 -4.63 17.30
C ARG A 78 0.18 -4.69 17.08
N GLY A 79 -0.30 -4.21 15.94
CA GLY A 79 -1.72 -4.17 15.61
C GLY A 79 -2.23 -5.42 14.88
N GLN A 80 -1.43 -6.48 14.72
CA GLN A 80 -1.75 -7.60 13.84
C GLN A 80 -3.14 -8.18 14.09
N GLY A 81 -3.53 -8.42 15.34
CA GLY A 81 -4.86 -8.96 15.68
C GLY A 81 -6.01 -8.03 15.29
N LEU A 82 -5.83 -6.71 15.42
CA LEU A 82 -6.80 -5.72 14.96
C LEU A 82 -6.90 -5.74 13.43
N TYR A 83 -5.76 -5.73 12.73
CA TYR A 83 -5.73 -5.71 11.27
C TYR A 83 -6.31 -6.99 10.69
N ASP A 84 -6.05 -8.15 11.29
CA ASP A 84 -6.65 -9.40 10.87
C ASP A 84 -8.17 -9.38 11.03
N ALA A 85 -8.69 -8.85 12.15
CA ALA A 85 -10.14 -8.71 12.33
C ALA A 85 -10.77 -7.79 11.29
N VAL A 86 -10.14 -6.64 10.99
CA VAL A 86 -10.62 -5.71 9.96
C VAL A 86 -10.54 -6.34 8.56
N LEU A 87 -9.40 -6.92 8.21
CA LEU A 87 -9.18 -7.56 6.91
C LEU A 87 -10.15 -8.72 6.68
N GLN A 88 -10.45 -9.50 7.73
CA GLN A 88 -11.42 -10.59 7.66
C GLN A 88 -12.83 -10.09 7.31
N ALA A 89 -13.22 -8.88 7.74
CA ALA A 89 -14.47 -8.25 7.35
C ALA A 89 -14.47 -7.71 5.90
N CYS A 90 -13.28 -7.55 5.29
CA CYS A 90 -13.13 -7.04 3.93
C CYS A 90 -12.96 -8.13 2.86
N VAL A 91 -12.74 -9.39 3.26
CA VAL A 91 -12.56 -10.54 2.36
C VAL A 91 -13.70 -11.56 2.53
N ASP A 92 -14.05 -12.22 1.43
CA ASP A 92 -15.15 -13.21 1.41
C ASP A 92 -14.69 -14.64 1.78
N ARG A 93 -13.42 -14.81 2.14
CA ARG A 93 -12.81 -16.09 2.52
C ARG A 93 -12.04 -15.99 3.83
N PRO A 94 -11.79 -17.09 4.54
CA PRO A 94 -10.94 -17.06 5.73
C PRO A 94 -9.55 -16.51 5.41
N LEU A 95 -9.01 -15.63 6.26
CA LEU A 95 -7.65 -15.09 6.08
C LEU A 95 -6.57 -16.18 6.05
N ALA A 96 -6.79 -17.31 6.71
CA ALA A 96 -5.90 -18.47 6.65
C ALA A 96 -5.75 -19.08 5.23
N GLN A 97 -6.66 -18.76 4.30
CA GLN A 97 -6.57 -19.16 2.89
C GLN A 97 -5.93 -18.08 2.01
N VAL A 98 -5.57 -16.93 2.57
CA VAL A 98 -4.81 -15.90 1.87
C VAL A 98 -3.33 -16.26 1.99
N ASP A 99 -2.64 -16.20 0.85
CA ASP A 99 -1.20 -16.45 0.78
C ASP A 99 -0.44 -15.57 1.80
N PRO A 100 0.39 -16.12 2.70
CA PRO A 100 0.98 -15.35 3.79
C PRO A 100 1.73 -14.07 3.36
N PRO A 101 2.55 -14.05 2.28
CA PRO A 101 3.15 -12.82 1.75
C PRO A 101 2.12 -11.74 1.41
N VAL A 102 0.97 -12.12 0.86
CA VAL A 102 -0.12 -11.21 0.54
C VAL A 102 -0.77 -10.67 1.82
N LEU A 103 -0.93 -11.53 2.83
CA LEU A 103 -1.49 -11.12 4.12
C LEU A 103 -0.58 -10.11 4.84
N ASP A 104 0.74 -10.27 4.79
CA ASP A 104 1.68 -9.31 5.37
C ASP A 104 1.62 -7.95 4.67
N VAL A 105 1.47 -7.94 3.33
CA VAL A 105 1.23 -6.71 2.56
C VAL A 105 -0.08 -6.05 2.97
N LEU A 106 -1.16 -6.83 3.13
CA LEU A 106 -2.47 -6.32 3.56
C LEU A 106 -2.42 -5.72 4.97
N ARG A 107 -1.74 -6.38 5.92
CA ARG A 107 -1.54 -5.88 7.28
C ARG A 107 -0.78 -4.56 7.30
N LEU A 108 0.28 -4.47 6.49
CA LEU A 108 1.06 -3.23 6.34
C LEU A 108 0.22 -2.10 5.71
N GLY A 109 -0.64 -2.43 4.75
CA GLY A 109 -1.60 -1.49 4.15
C GLY A 109 -2.66 -1.01 5.15
N ALA A 110 -3.26 -1.93 5.89
CA ALA A 110 -4.26 -1.63 6.92
C ALA A 110 -3.67 -0.77 8.05
N HIS A 111 -2.44 -1.07 8.48
CA HIS A 111 -1.75 -0.22 9.45
C HIS A 111 -1.57 1.22 8.95
N GLN A 112 -1.15 1.39 7.69
CA GLN A 112 -1.04 2.72 7.08
C GLN A 112 -2.37 3.47 7.08
N LEU A 113 -3.46 2.82 6.67
CA LEU A 113 -4.78 3.43 6.59
C LEU A 113 -5.34 3.82 7.97
N LEU A 114 -5.17 2.95 8.96
CA LEU A 114 -5.88 3.06 10.23
C LEU A 114 -5.08 3.76 11.32
N ARG A 115 -3.74 3.78 11.24
CA ARG A 115 -2.87 4.20 12.35
C ARG A 115 -1.78 5.21 11.97
N THR A 116 -1.69 5.60 10.70
CA THR A 116 -0.74 6.63 10.27
C THR A 116 -1.47 7.87 9.76
N ARG A 117 -0.72 8.95 9.51
CA ARG A 117 -1.24 10.19 8.89
C ARG A 117 -1.07 10.19 7.36
N ILE A 118 -0.76 9.04 6.76
CA ILE A 118 -0.58 8.92 5.32
C ILE A 118 -1.95 9.05 4.65
N PRO A 119 -2.12 9.93 3.64
CA PRO A 119 -3.39 10.03 2.92
C PRO A 119 -3.85 8.67 2.37
N PRO A 120 -5.14 8.31 2.47
CA PRO A 120 -5.60 6.97 2.11
C PRO A 120 -5.21 6.52 0.70
N HIS A 121 -5.34 7.40 -0.29
CA HIS A 121 -4.96 7.09 -1.67
C HIS A 121 -3.45 6.80 -1.82
N ALA A 122 -2.60 7.48 -1.05
CA ALA A 122 -1.16 7.27 -1.07
C ALA A 122 -0.77 5.96 -0.36
N ALA A 123 -1.44 5.63 0.76
CA ALA A 123 -1.26 4.37 1.47
C ALA A 123 -1.64 3.17 0.59
N VAL A 124 -2.78 3.24 -0.10
CA VAL A 124 -3.23 2.18 -1.02
C VAL A 124 -2.25 2.05 -2.19
N SER A 125 -1.93 3.16 -2.87
CA SER A 125 -1.04 3.13 -4.04
C SER A 125 0.34 2.55 -3.69
N ALA A 126 0.96 3.01 -2.60
CA ALA A 126 2.27 2.53 -2.18
C ALA A 126 2.25 1.05 -1.77
N THR A 127 1.19 0.59 -1.10
CA THR A 127 1.04 -0.82 -0.73
C THR A 127 0.81 -1.72 -1.95
N VAL A 128 0.07 -1.25 -2.95
CA VAL A 128 -0.12 -1.97 -4.22
C VAL A 128 1.20 -2.06 -4.99
N ASP A 129 2.00 -1.00 -5.01
CA ASP A 129 3.33 -1.04 -5.63
C ASP A 129 4.29 -1.96 -4.89
N LEU A 130 4.24 -1.99 -3.56
CA LEU A 130 4.97 -2.98 -2.77
C LEU A 130 4.55 -4.40 -3.15
N ALA A 131 3.25 -4.68 -3.25
CA ALA A 131 2.72 -5.98 -3.64
C ALA A 131 3.33 -6.43 -4.99
N ARG A 132 3.38 -5.55 -5.99
CA ARG A 132 3.97 -5.86 -7.31
C ARG A 132 5.42 -6.33 -7.25
N ARG A 133 6.16 -5.96 -6.19
CA ARG A 133 7.58 -6.28 -6.02
C ARG A 133 7.84 -7.51 -5.17
N VAL A 134 6.90 -7.87 -4.29
CA VAL A 134 7.11 -8.89 -3.25
C VAL A 134 6.18 -10.09 -3.35
N VAL A 135 5.11 -9.99 -4.14
CA VAL A 135 4.21 -11.11 -4.44
C VAL A 135 4.11 -11.33 -5.96
N SER A 136 3.58 -12.48 -6.36
CA SER A 136 3.31 -12.78 -7.77
C SER A 136 2.29 -11.81 -8.37
N ALA A 137 2.17 -11.78 -9.71
CA ALA A 137 1.34 -10.76 -10.38
C ALA A 137 -0.16 -10.86 -10.05
N GLY A 138 -0.68 -12.06 -9.74
CA GLY A 138 -2.11 -12.30 -9.52
C GLY A 138 -2.70 -11.55 -8.31
N PRO A 139 -2.09 -11.61 -7.11
CA PRO A 139 -2.65 -11.00 -5.90
C PRO A 139 -2.66 -9.46 -5.85
N VAL A 140 -2.03 -8.74 -6.78
CA VAL A 140 -1.96 -7.27 -6.73
C VAL A 140 -3.33 -6.60 -6.83
N ALA A 141 -4.19 -7.09 -7.72
CA ALA A 141 -5.55 -6.58 -7.87
C ALA A 141 -6.39 -6.86 -6.61
N PHE A 142 -6.17 -8.02 -5.99
CA PHE A 142 -6.80 -8.41 -4.73
C PHE A 142 -6.38 -7.47 -3.59
N VAL A 143 -5.09 -7.19 -3.42
CA VAL A 143 -4.59 -6.23 -2.41
C VAL A 143 -5.28 -4.88 -2.56
N ASN A 144 -5.35 -4.34 -3.77
CA ASN A 144 -6.03 -3.07 -4.03
C ASN A 144 -7.53 -3.12 -3.68
N ALA A 145 -8.21 -4.19 -4.09
CA ALA A 145 -9.65 -4.34 -3.83
C ALA A 145 -9.96 -4.40 -2.34
N VAL A 146 -9.16 -5.15 -1.56
CA VAL A 146 -9.33 -5.27 -0.12
C VAL A 146 -9.04 -3.95 0.58
N LEU A 147 -7.89 -3.31 0.29
CA LEU A 147 -7.50 -2.07 0.97
C LEU A 147 -8.42 -0.87 0.67
N ARG A 148 -9.23 -0.92 -0.41
CA ARG A 148 -10.25 0.10 -0.68
C ARG A 148 -11.55 -0.11 0.12
N LYS A 149 -11.72 -1.28 0.74
CA LYS A 149 -12.85 -1.59 1.64
C LYS A 149 -12.52 -1.33 3.12
N VAL A 150 -11.22 -1.27 3.47
CA VAL A 150 -10.71 -0.93 4.81
C VAL A 150 -10.91 0.56 5.06
#